data_AF-A0A6C0HIL3-F1
#
_entry.id   AF-A0A6C0HIL3-F1
#
_cell.length_a   1.000
_cell.length_b   1.000
_cell.length_c   1.000
_cell.angle_alpha   90.00
_cell.angle_beta   90.00
_cell.angle_gamma   90.00
#
_symmetry.space_group_name_H-M   'P 1'
#
loop_
_entity.id
_entity.type
_entity.pdbx_description
1 polymer ?
#
loop_
_entity_poly.entity_id
_entity_poly.type
_entity_poly.pdbx_seq_one_letter_code
_entity_poly.pdbx_strand_id
1 'polypeptide(L)' 'MASPTRRALYRIQGKKSLCRGKSIKKPNRCKKVKGCKVASGKKRTYCRKKKTTRYTRRV' A
#
# COMPACT_ATOMS: atom_id res chain seq x y z
N MET A 1 -14.10 2.05 26.46
CA MET A 1 -13.17 2.45 25.36
C MET A 1 -13.70 1.85 24.07
N ALA A 2 -14.07 2.66 23.07
CA ALA A 2 -14.62 2.15 21.81
C ALA A 2 -13.50 1.50 20.96
N SER A 3 -13.72 0.26 20.51
CA SER A 3 -12.81 -0.43 19.60
C SER A 3 -12.70 0.31 18.26
N PRO A 4 -11.48 0.48 17.69
CA PRO A 4 -11.29 1.19 16.44
C PRO A 4 -12.04 0.51 15.28
N THR A 5 -12.72 1.31 14.47
CA THR A 5 -13.45 0.80 13.30
C THR A 5 -12.52 0.06 12.34
N ARG A 6 -13.04 -0.94 11.60
CA ARG A 6 -12.29 -1.65 10.54
C ARG A 6 -11.60 -0.69 9.55
N ARG A 7 -12.23 0.46 9.27
CA ARG A 7 -11.67 1.51 8.40
C ARG A 7 -10.47 2.22 9.02
N ALA A 8 -10.49 2.45 10.34
CA ALA A 8 -9.35 3.00 11.08
C ALA A 8 -8.18 2.00 11.13
N LEU A 9 -8.45 0.73 11.42
CA LEU A 9 -7.45 -0.35 11.42
C LEU A 9 -6.77 -0.49 10.04
N TYR A 10 -7.54 -0.44 8.96
CA TYR A 10 -7.00 -0.44 7.59
C TYR A 10 -6.09 0.76 7.32
N ARG A 11 -6.46 1.97 7.78
CA ARG A 11 -5.63 3.18 7.61
C ARG A 11 -4.32 3.08 8.40
N ILE A 12 -4.33 2.46 9.58
CA ILE A 12 -3.13 2.22 10.41
C ILE A 12 -2.22 1.19 9.74
N GLN A 13 -2.75 0.08 9.23
CA GLN A 13 -1.99 -0.90 8.44
C GLN A 13 -1.43 -0.29 7.14
N GLY A 14 -2.21 0.58 6.49
CA GLY A 14 -1.77 1.35 5.33
C GLY A 14 -0.67 2.34 5.66
N LYS A 15 -0.69 2.97 6.86
CA LYS A 15 0.40 3.81 7.39
C LYS A 15 1.69 3.01 7.58
N LYS A 16 1.63 1.78 8.09
CA LYS A 16 2.79 0.87 8.25
C LYS A 16 3.26 0.19 6.94
N SER A 17 2.72 0.56 5.78
CA SER A 17 3.11 -0.10 4.53
C SER A 17 4.48 0.38 4.03
N LEU A 18 5.40 -0.57 3.79
CA LEU A 18 6.75 -0.32 3.27
C LEU A 18 6.78 0.46 1.94
N CYS A 19 5.68 0.45 1.20
CA CYS A 19 5.53 1.13 -0.09
C CYS A 19 5.01 2.57 0.04
N ARG A 20 4.49 2.98 1.20
CA ARG A 20 3.95 4.33 1.41
C ARG A 20 5.08 5.36 1.39
N GLY A 21 4.83 6.48 0.73
CA GLY A 21 5.83 7.55 0.56
C GLY A 21 6.97 7.20 -0.41
N LYS A 22 6.98 5.99 -1.02
CA LYS A 22 7.98 5.63 -2.03
C LYS A 22 7.63 6.28 -3.36
N SER A 23 8.55 7.10 -3.84
CA SER A 23 8.43 7.77 -5.13
C SER A 23 8.73 6.80 -6.28
N ILE A 24 8.01 7.01 -7.39
CA ILE A 24 8.32 6.39 -8.70
C ILE A 24 9.24 7.29 -9.53
N LYS A 25 9.40 8.57 -9.14
CA LYS A 25 10.31 9.51 -9.80
C LYS A 25 11.74 8.97 -9.76
N LYS A 26 12.59 9.40 -10.70
CA LYS A 26 13.99 8.97 -10.78
C LYS A 26 14.75 9.39 -9.51
N PRO A 27 15.46 8.47 -8.81
CA PRO A 27 15.50 7.02 -9.04
C PRO A 27 14.26 6.31 -8.50
N ASN A 28 13.71 5.34 -9.25
CA ASN A 28 12.46 4.65 -8.88
C ASN A 28 12.63 3.81 -7.60
N ARG A 29 12.33 4.43 -6.44
CA ARG A 29 12.44 3.81 -5.11
C ARG A 29 11.38 2.73 -4.88
N CYS A 30 10.31 2.71 -5.67
CA CYS A 30 9.28 1.69 -5.56
C CYS A 30 9.76 0.31 -5.99
N LYS A 31 10.54 0.21 -7.09
CA LYS A 31 11.07 -1.07 -7.59
C LYS A 31 12.17 -1.67 -6.69
N LYS A 32 12.85 -0.83 -5.91
CA LYS A 32 13.89 -1.27 -4.96
C LYS A 32 13.33 -1.95 -3.71
N VAL A 33 12.06 -1.71 -3.37
CA VAL A 33 11.45 -2.29 -2.17
C VAL A 33 10.83 -3.65 -2.49
N LYS A 34 11.39 -4.71 -1.91
CA LYS A 34 10.88 -6.08 -2.05
C LYS A 34 9.43 -6.13 -1.53
N GLY A 35 8.50 -6.59 -2.37
CA GLY A 35 7.07 -6.65 -2.05
C GLY A 35 6.25 -5.43 -2.48
N CYS A 36 6.87 -4.40 -3.07
CA CYS A 36 6.17 -3.28 -3.72
C CYS A 36 6.16 -3.44 -5.25
N LYS A 37 5.16 -2.86 -5.90
CA LYS A 37 5.05 -2.75 -7.35
C LYS A 37 4.58 -1.36 -7.76
N VAL A 38 5.06 -0.93 -8.92
CA VAL A 38 4.55 0.27 -9.58
C VAL A 38 3.20 -0.09 -10.21
N ALA A 39 2.17 0.66 -9.88
CA ALA A 39 0.86 0.56 -10.53
C ALA A 39 0.69 1.77 -11.46
N SER A 40 0.63 1.50 -12.76
CA SER A 40 0.32 2.47 -13.79
C SER A 40 -1.18 2.46 -14.03
N GLY A 41 -1.84 3.61 -13.83
CA GLY A 41 -3.25 3.80 -14.18
C GLY A 41 -3.40 5.02 -15.08
N LYS A 42 -4.59 5.18 -15.68
CA LYS A 42 -4.87 6.22 -16.68
C LYS A 42 -4.60 7.66 -16.20
N LYS A 43 -4.77 7.93 -14.89
CA LYS A 43 -4.59 9.27 -14.29
C LYS A 43 -3.24 9.47 -13.59
N ARG A 44 -2.66 8.42 -13.01
CA ARG A 44 -1.41 8.51 -12.26
C ARG A 44 -0.75 7.15 -12.09
N THR A 45 0.56 7.19 -11.97
CA THR A 45 1.39 6.05 -11.58
C THR A 45 1.73 6.18 -10.10
N TYR A 46 1.45 5.16 -9.29
CA TYR A 46 1.73 5.18 -7.84
C TYR A 46 2.30 3.85 -7.34
N CYS A 47 3.11 3.91 -6.27
CA CYS A 47 3.69 2.73 -5.65
C CYS A 47 2.67 2.05 -4.73
N ARG A 48 2.47 0.73 -4.87
CA ARG A 48 1.59 -0.07 -3.99
C ARG A 48 2.21 -1.42 -3.64
N LYS A 49 1.67 -2.12 -2.64
CA LYS A 49 2.07 -3.51 -2.35
C LYS A 49 1.75 -4.43 -3.54
N LYS A 50 2.64 -5.39 -3.84
CA LYS A 50 2.51 -6.35 -4.96
C LYS A 50 1.37 -7.34 -4.71
N LYS A 51 1.36 -7.91 -3.51
CA LYS A 51 0.26 -8.69 -2.94
C LYS A 51 -0.56 -7.75 -2.05
N THR A 52 -1.67 -7.27 -2.57
CA THR A 52 -2.81 -7.05 -1.68
C THR A 52 -3.28 -8.46 -1.35
N THR A 53 -3.29 -8.86 -0.09
CA THR A 53 -4.23 -9.92 0.31
C THR A 53 -5.59 -9.38 -0.10
N ARG A 54 -6.09 -9.79 -1.29
CA ARG A 54 -7.51 -9.72 -1.59
C ARG A 54 -8.09 -10.57 -0.48
N TYR A 55 -8.54 -9.92 0.61
CA TYR A 55 -9.12 -10.44 1.85
C TYR A 55 -8.45 -9.94 3.16
N THR A 56 -9.06 -9.76 4.34
CA THR A 56 -10.45 -9.91 4.86
C THR A 56 -11.41 -10.69 3.95
N ARG A 57 -11.29 -11.99 3.65
CA ARG A 57 -10.75 -13.11 4.40
C ARG A 57 -11.84 -13.28 5.38
N ARG A 58 -13.08 -13.54 4.92
CA ARG A 58 -14.12 -14.02 5.80
C ARG A 58 -13.45 -15.14 6.59
N VAL A 59 -13.16 -14.83 7.84
CA VAL A 59 -12.95 -15.69 8.99
C VAL A 59 -13.23 -14.77 10.17
#